data_AF-A0A7C2VU74-F1
#
_entry.id   AF-A0A7C2VU74-F1
#
_cell.length_a   1.000
_cell.length_b   1.000
_cell.length_c   1.000
_cell.angle_alpha   90.00
_cell.angle_beta   90.00
_cell.angle_gamma   90.00
#
_symmetry.space_group_name_H-M   'P 1'
#
loop_
_entity.id
_entity.type
_entity.pdbx_description
1 polymer ?
#
loop_
_entity_poly.entity_id
_entity_poly.type
_entity_poly.pdbx_seq_one_letter_code
_entity_poly.pdbx_strand_id
1 'polypeptide(L)'
;MDRMKVVGLILGSHGTPPDAIDRGNPSFKPTPIPESVKEEIREGFIGALPKDVDFDLMEVRGEHQVIEPPRADAYVVFPFQSIHDRWLHALYSHNKPLVIATLPLAEVFSYG
;
A
#
# COMPACT_ATOMS: atom_id res chain seq x y z
N MET A 1 29.50 -5.14 0.51
CA MET A 1 28.18 -5.58 0.01
C MET A 1 27.24 -4.44 0.23
N ASP A 2 26.50 -4.01 -0.79
CA ASP A 2 25.41 -3.05 -0.57
C ASP A 2 24.37 -3.70 0.34
N ARG A 3 23.85 -2.94 1.31
CA ARG A 3 22.72 -3.41 2.13
C ARG A 3 21.50 -3.56 1.24
N MET A 4 20.74 -4.62 1.49
CA MET A 4 19.45 -4.82 0.83
C MET A 4 18.53 -3.66 1.18
N LYS A 5 17.84 -3.10 0.18
CA LYS A 5 16.85 -2.04 0.36
C LYS A 5 15.44 -2.53 0.08
N VAL A 6 14.52 -2.37 1.04
CA VAL A 6 13.10 -2.68 0.88
C VAL A 6 12.27 -1.40 0.93
N VAL A 7 11.37 -1.21 -0.04
CA VAL A 7 10.49 -0.03 -0.06
C VAL A 7 9.05 -0.47 0.14
N GLY A 8 8.43 0.04 1.18
CA GLY A 8 7.00 -0.05 1.43
C GLY A 8 6.24 1.02 0.64
N LEU A 9 5.16 0.60 -0.02
CA LEU A 9 4.31 1.45 -0.86
C LEU A 9 2.87 1.34 -0.38
N ILE A 10 2.35 2.40 0.23
CA ILE A 10 0.92 2.54 0.50
C ILE A 10 0.28 3.05 -0.78
N LEU A 11 -0.38 2.15 -1.52
CA LEU A 11 -0.98 2.49 -2.80
C LEU A 11 -2.36 3.09 -2.60
N GLY A 12 -2.52 4.36 -2.94
CA GLY A 12 -3.75 5.09 -2.71
C GLY A 12 -3.75 5.86 -1.40
N SER A 13 -4.65 6.83 -1.31
CA SER A 13 -4.77 7.75 -0.17
C SER A 13 -6.12 7.68 0.53
N HIS A 14 -7.03 6.83 0.03
CA HIS A 14 -8.38 6.67 0.58
C HIS A 14 -8.78 5.19 0.68
N GLY A 15 -9.77 4.91 1.52
CA GLY A 15 -10.54 3.67 1.58
C GLY A 15 -11.98 3.96 2.04
N THR A 16 -12.91 3.01 1.92
CA THR A 16 -14.26 3.11 2.50
C THR A 16 -14.44 2.12 3.67
N PRO A 17 -14.38 2.55 4.94
CA PRO A 17 -14.30 1.62 6.05
C PRO A 17 -15.63 0.84 6.15
N PRO A 18 -15.63 -0.41 6.66
CA PRO A 18 -16.81 -1.28 6.58
C PRO A 18 -18.08 -0.69 7.23
N ASP A 19 -17.90 0.18 8.21
CA ASP A 19 -18.95 0.89 8.95
C ASP A 19 -19.50 2.12 8.21
N ALA A 20 -18.80 2.64 7.20
CA ALA A 20 -19.22 3.78 6.38
C ALA A 20 -20.08 3.37 5.16
N ILE A 21 -20.33 2.07 4.98
CA ILE A 21 -21.16 1.56 3.89
C ILE A 21 -22.64 1.73 4.25
N ASP A 22 -23.28 2.73 3.64
CA ASP A 22 -24.74 2.84 3.64
C ASP A 22 -25.31 1.69 2.79
N ARG A 23 -25.88 0.69 3.46
CA ARG A 23 -26.48 -0.49 2.81
C ARG A 23 -27.71 -0.15 1.96
N GLY A 24 -28.34 1.01 2.18
CA GLY A 24 -29.50 1.49 1.42
C GLY A 24 -29.13 2.36 0.22
N ASN A 25 -27.89 2.87 0.18
CA ASN A 25 -27.35 3.67 -0.92
C ASN A 25 -25.82 3.46 -0.98
N PRO A 26 -25.31 2.52 -1.80
CA PRO A 26 -23.89 2.21 -1.89
C PRO A 26 -23.14 3.33 -2.64
N SER A 27 -23.13 4.54 -2.08
CA SER A 27 -22.26 5.60 -2.54
C SER A 27 -20.91 5.44 -1.85
N PHE A 28 -19.92 4.95 -2.59
CA PHE A 28 -18.52 4.94 -2.15
C PHE A 28 -18.03 6.37 -2.07
N LYS A 29 -18.05 6.96 -0.88
CA LYS A 29 -17.29 8.18 -0.63
C LYS A 29 -15.85 7.75 -0.39
N PRO A 30 -14.89 8.21 -1.21
CA PRO A 30 -13.48 8.03 -0.91
C PRO A 30 -13.20 8.72 0.44
N THR A 31 -12.91 7.95 1.48
CA THR A 31 -12.55 8.50 2.79
C THR A 31 -11.03 8.43 2.93
N PRO A 32 -10.34 9.52 3.25
CA PRO A 32 -8.89 9.49 3.45
C PRO A 32 -8.49 8.41 4.47
N ILE A 33 -7.40 7.71 4.20
CA ILE A 33 -6.87 6.70 5.14
C ILE A 33 -6.51 7.42 6.44
N PRO A 34 -7.07 7.01 7.60
CA PRO A 34 -6.74 7.60 8.89
C PRO A 34 -5.24 7.49 9.19
N GLU A 35 -4.66 8.50 9.82
CA GLU A 35 -3.23 8.48 10.15
C GLU A 35 -2.87 7.32 11.09
N SER A 36 -3.79 6.92 11.98
CA SER A 36 -3.61 5.75 12.85
C SER A 36 -3.37 4.46 12.07
N VAL A 37 -4.08 4.27 10.95
CA VAL A 37 -3.90 3.09 10.08
C VAL A 37 -2.55 3.14 9.36
N LYS A 38 -2.10 4.33 8.95
CA LYS A 38 -0.79 4.49 8.33
C LYS A 38 0.35 4.20 9.31
N GLU A 39 0.18 4.60 10.57
CA GLU A 39 1.14 4.31 11.63
C GLU A 39 1.16 2.82 11.98
N GLU A 40 0.01 2.15 12.05
CA GLU A 40 -0.05 0.69 12.21
C GLU A 40 0.67 -0.04 11.07
N ILE A 41 0.49 0.40 9.83
CA ILE A 41 1.23 -0.14 8.68
C ILE A 41 2.73 0.12 8.83
N ARG A 42 3.12 1.32 9.26
CA ARG A 42 4.53 1.68 9.46
C ARG A 42 5.18 0.78 10.51
N GLU A 43 4.54 0.63 11.66
CA GLU A 43 5.03 -0.22 12.74
C GLU A 43 5.12 -1.68 12.32
N GLY A 44 4.07 -2.20 11.66
CA GLY A 44 4.04 -3.58 11.15
C GLY A 44 5.10 -3.83 10.07
N PHE A 45 5.28 -2.89 9.14
CA PHE A 45 6.32 -2.96 8.11
C PHE A 45 7.71 -3.00 8.74
N ILE A 46 8.04 -2.05 9.62
CA ILE A 46 9.35 -1.98 10.27
C ILE A 46 9.60 -3.21 11.15
N GLY A 47 8.58 -3.65 11.91
CA GLY A 47 8.69 -4.81 12.79
C GLY A 47 8.90 -6.14 12.06
N ALA A 48 8.46 -6.24 10.80
CA ALA A 48 8.66 -7.42 9.97
C ALA A 48 10.03 -7.47 9.27
N LEU A 49 10.78 -6.36 9.23
CA LEU A 49 12.04 -6.27 8.52
C LEU A 49 13.23 -6.83 9.35
N PRO A 50 14.20 -7.49 8.70
CA PRO A 50 15.46 -7.85 9.34
C PRO A 50 16.27 -6.61 9.79
N LYS A 51 17.11 -6.78 10.81
CA LYS A 51 17.89 -5.68 11.45
C LYS A 51 18.89 -4.95 10.53
N ASP A 52 19.26 -5.55 9.40
CA ASP A 52 20.32 -5.06 8.50
C ASP A 52 19.79 -4.71 7.10
N VAL A 53 18.50 -4.37 7.00
CA VAL A 53 17.85 -3.92 5.76
C VAL A 53 17.61 -2.42 5.81
N ASP A 54 18.03 -1.72 4.76
CA ASP A 54 17.66 -0.31 4.58
C ASP A 54 16.21 -0.26 4.10
N PHE A 55 15.42 0.67 4.62
CA PHE A 55 14.01 0.75 4.28
C PHE A 55 13.51 2.17 4.07
N ASP A 56 12.43 2.27 3.30
CA ASP A 56 11.62 3.47 3.14
C ASP A 56 10.14 3.07 3.09
N LEU A 57 9.26 3.97 3.49
CA LEU A 57 7.81 3.78 3.41
C LEU A 57 7.17 5.05 2.88
N MET A 58 6.52 4.96 1.72
CA MET A 58 5.90 6.09 1.06
C MET A 58 4.43 5.86 0.70
N GLU A 59 3.66 6.94 0.75
CA GLU A 59 2.30 7.00 0.22
C GLU A 59 2.34 7.36 -1.27
N VAL A 60 1.72 6.52 -2.09
CA VAL A 60 1.58 6.70 -3.53
C VAL A 60 0.23 7.36 -3.79
N ARG A 61 0.28 8.62 -4.24
CA ARG A 61 -0.88 9.46 -4.53
C ARG A 61 -1.18 9.57 -6.02
N GLY A 62 -0.27 9.12 -6.87
CA GLY A 62 -0.45 9.12 -8.32
C GLY A 62 0.42 8.12 -9.06
N GLU A 63 -0.01 7.75 -10.26
CA GLU A 63 0.59 6.70 -11.09
C GLU A 63 2.08 6.95 -11.42
N HIS A 64 2.50 8.21 -11.58
CA HIS A 64 3.89 8.56 -11.87
C HIS A 64 4.89 8.07 -10.81
N GLN A 65 4.48 8.01 -9.52
CA GLN A 65 5.33 7.51 -8.43
C GLN A 65 5.54 5.98 -8.49
N VAL A 66 4.74 5.29 -9.31
CA VAL A 66 4.76 3.84 -9.50
C VAL A 66 5.49 3.46 -10.80
N ILE A 67 5.43 4.36 -11.79
CA ILE A 67 6.22 4.26 -13.02
C ILE A 67 7.70 4.47 -12.71
N GLU A 68 8.02 5.42 -11.82
CA GLU A 68 9.39 5.70 -11.37
C GLU A 68 9.49 5.58 -9.84
N PRO A 69 9.40 4.36 -9.28
CA PRO A 69 9.46 4.14 -7.85
C PRO A 69 10.90 4.33 -7.34
N PRO A 70 11.07 4.61 -6.03
CA PRO A 70 12.40 4.64 -5.42
C PRO A 70 13.12 3.32 -5.63
N ARG A 71 14.40 3.38 -6.01
CA ARG A 71 15.22 2.18 -6.21
C ARG A 71 15.18 1.29 -4.95
N ALA A 72 14.83 0.03 -5.14
CA ALA A 72 14.73 -1.00 -4.11
C ALA A 72 15.15 -2.38 -4.66
N ASP A 73 15.50 -3.29 -3.75
CA ASP A 73 15.70 -4.71 -4.04
C ASP A 73 14.40 -5.50 -3.93
N ALA A 74 13.43 -5.01 -3.14
CA ALA A 74 12.07 -5.54 -3.08
C ALA A 74 11.06 -4.43 -2.75
N TYR A 75 9.83 -4.58 -3.22
CA TYR A 75 8.70 -3.72 -2.88
C TYR A 75 7.70 -4.48 -2.01
N VAL A 76 7.20 -3.82 -0.96
CA VAL A 76 6.07 -4.28 -0.16
C VAL A 76 4.91 -3.33 -0.43
N VAL A 77 3.79 -3.86 -0.89
CA VAL A 77 2.64 -3.09 -1.35
C VAL A 77 1.51 -3.24 -0.35
N PHE A 78 1.01 -2.12 0.16
CA PHE A 78 -0.17 -2.03 1.01
C PHE A 78 -1.31 -1.43 0.19
N PRO A 79 -2.23 -2.27 -0.30
CA PRO A 79 -3.20 -1.82 -1.28
C PRO A 79 -4.41 -1.11 -0.66
N PHE A 80 -4.65 0.16 -1.01
CA PHE A 80 -5.87 0.92 -0.69
C PHE A 80 -6.56 1.46 -1.95
N GLN A 81 -7.87 1.70 -1.88
CA GLN A 81 -8.72 2.02 -3.04
C GLN A 81 -8.85 0.87 -4.05
N SER A 82 -9.67 1.08 -5.09
CA SER A 82 -9.64 0.29 -6.31
C SER A 82 -8.31 0.54 -7.00
N ILE A 83 -7.26 -0.11 -6.52
CA ILE A 83 -5.99 -0.15 -7.21
C ILE A 83 -6.29 -0.69 -8.58
N HIS A 84 -6.16 0.19 -9.56
CA HIS A 84 -6.22 -0.23 -10.92
C HIS A 84 -5.09 -1.24 -11.09
N ASP A 85 -5.41 -2.44 -11.59
CA ASP A 85 -4.41 -3.48 -11.94
C ASP A 85 -3.19 -2.88 -12.64
N ARG A 86 -3.41 -1.78 -13.38
CA ARG A 86 -2.39 -0.92 -13.98
C ARG A 86 -1.23 -0.51 -13.05
N TRP A 87 -1.47 -0.12 -11.80
CA TRP A 87 -0.41 0.29 -10.87
C TRP A 87 0.46 -0.91 -10.49
N LEU A 88 -0.16 -2.06 -10.21
CA LEU A 88 0.58 -3.30 -9.97
C LEU A 88 1.35 -3.71 -11.22
N HIS A 89 0.77 -3.62 -12.42
CA HIS A 89 1.46 -3.88 -13.69
C HIS A 89 2.68 -2.98 -13.88
N ALA A 90 2.59 -1.69 -13.55
CA ALA A 90 3.72 -0.77 -13.60
C ALA A 90 4.83 -1.22 -12.62
N LEU A 91 4.48 -1.60 -11.38
CA LEU A 91 5.46 -2.15 -10.43
C LEU A 91 6.11 -3.44 -10.92
N TYR A 92 5.32 -4.36 -11.48
CA TYR A 92 5.83 -5.62 -12.04
C TYR A 92 6.85 -5.39 -13.17
N SER A 93 6.72 -4.29 -13.93
CA SER A 93 7.66 -3.98 -15.02
C SER A 93 9.09 -3.71 -14.55
N HIS A 94 9.29 -3.36 -13.27
CA HIS A 94 10.63 -3.12 -12.69
C HIS A 94 11.41 -4.41 -12.39
N ASN A 95 10.78 -5.58 -12.57
CA ASN A 95 11.39 -6.89 -12.39
C ASN A 95 12.07 -7.07 -11.01
N LYS A 96 11.42 -6.54 -9.97
CA LYS A 96 11.80 -6.70 -8.56
C LYS A 96 10.77 -7.57 -7.84
N PRO A 97 11.19 -8.34 -6.82
CA PRO A 97 10.27 -8.99 -5.90
C PRO A 97 9.22 -8.02 -5.38
N LEU A 98 7.95 -8.43 -5.44
CA LEU A 98 6.81 -7.67 -4.97
C LEU A 98 6.02 -8.53 -3.99
N VAL A 99 5.84 -8.01 -2.78
CA VAL A 99 5.03 -8.62 -1.72
C VAL A 99 3.77 -7.80 -1.58
N ILE A 100 2.60 -8.42 -1.71
CA ILE A 100 1.32 -7.75 -1.46
C ILE A 100 0.92 -8.03 -0.01
N ALA A 101 1.00 -7.01 0.84
CA ALA A 101 0.59 -7.07 2.23
C ALA A 101 -0.86 -6.59 2.34
N THR A 102 -1.80 -7.50 2.16
CA THR A 102 -3.23 -7.22 2.34
C THR A 102 -3.55 -6.97 3.80
N LEU A 103 -4.31 -5.93 4.09
CA LEU A 103 -4.89 -5.74 5.42
C LEU A 103 -5.85 -6.89 5.78
N PRO A 104 -6.06 -7.21 7.07
CA PRO A 104 -7.08 -8.16 7.50
C PRO A 104 -8.44 -7.82 6.90
N LEU A 105 -9.24 -8.81 6.50
CA LEU A 105 -10.53 -8.59 5.82
C LEU A 105 -11.50 -7.67 6.59
N ALA A 106 -11.40 -7.65 7.93
CA ALA A 106 -12.17 -6.75 8.80
C ALA A 106 -11.78 -5.27 8.66
N GLU A 107 -10.58 -4.99 8.17
CA GLU A 107 -10.03 -3.67 7.86
C GLU A 107 -9.96 -3.45 6.34
N VAL A 108 -10.27 -4.47 5.53
CA VAL A 108 -10.46 -4.35 4.10
C VAL A 108 -11.75 -3.57 3.86
N PHE A 109 -11.54 -2.29 3.59
CA PHE A 109 -12.48 -1.38 2.99
C PHE A 109 -13.20 -2.10 1.84
N SER A 110 -14.50 -2.40 1.99
CA SER A 110 -15.23 -3.21 1.01
C SER A 110 -15.43 -2.42 -0.28
N TYR A 111 -15.00 -3.00 -1.41
CA TYR A 111 -15.17 -2.49 -2.76
C TYR A 111 -16.35 -3.22 -3.40
N GLY A 112 -17.51 -2.56 -3.47
CA GLY A 112 -18.72 -3.13 -4.08
C GLY A 112 -19.52 -2.09 -4.84
#